data_AF-W0JTR1-F1
#
_entry.id   AF-W0JTR1-F1
#
_cell.length_a   1.000
_cell.length_b   1.000
_cell.length_c   1.000
_cell.angle_alpha   90.00
_cell.angle_beta   90.00
_cell.angle_gamma   90.00
#
_symmetry.space_group_name_H-M   'P 1'
#
loop_
_entity.id
_entity.type
_entity.pdbx_description
1 polymer ?
#
loop_
_entity_poly.entity_id
_entity_poly.type
_entity_poly.pdbx_seq_one_letter_code
_entity_poly.pdbx_strand_id
1 'polypeptide(L)' 'MNRTDWFLALITFLLAVIAFETVSGATNELFRDIGGGVSMLIIYILPFYLLLQIVFEWSSN' A
#
# COMPACT_ATOMS: atom_id res chain seq x y z
N MET A 1 -20.14 -1.93 -3.10
CA MET A 1 -18.78 -1.47 -3.42
C MET A 1 -17.94 -2.72 -3.65
N ASN A 2 -17.35 -2.87 -4.83
CA ASN A 2 -16.63 -4.10 -5.16
C ASN A 2 -15.35 -4.19 -4.33
N ARG A 3 -14.89 -5.43 -4.08
CA ARG A 3 -13.68 -5.70 -3.29
C ARG A 3 -12.46 -4.95 -3.86
N THR A 4 -12.42 -4.82 -5.19
CA THR A 4 -11.41 -4.07 -5.95
C THR A 4 -11.45 -2.57 -5.67
N ASP A 5 -12.63 -1.96 -5.56
CA ASP A 5 -12.79 -0.54 -5.28
C ASP A 5 -12.25 -0.19 -3.88
N TRP A 6 -12.49 -1.09 -2.91
CA TRP A 6 -11.99 -0.93 -1.54
C TRP A 6 -10.46 -1.07 -1.48
N PHE A 7 -9.89 -2.02 -2.23
CA PHE A 7 -8.43 -2.17 -2.37
C PHE A 7 -7.78 -0.96 -3.03
N LEU A 8 -8.38 -0.44 -4.10
CA LEU A 8 -7.90 0.76 -4.78
C LEU A 8 -7.96 1.99 -3.88
N ALA A 9 -9.04 2.16 -3.11
CA ALA A 9 -9.15 3.24 -2.13
C ALA A 9 -8.04 3.16 -1.07
N LEU A 10 -7.75 1.96 -0.57
CA LEU A 10 -6.67 1.71 0.39
C LEU A 10 -5.31 2.07 -0.21
N ILE A 11 -4.99 1.59 -1.42
CA ILE A 11 -3.73 1.90 -2.11
C ILE A 11 -3.60 3.41 -2.36
N THR A 12 -4.70 4.07 -2.76
CA THR A 12 -4.73 5.51 -3.03
C THR A 12 -4.49 6.33 -1.77
N PHE A 13 -5.11 5.94 -0.65
CA PHE A 13 -4.87 6.55 0.65
C PHE A 13 -3.40 6.44 1.07
N LEU A 14 -2.81 5.26 0.88
CA LEU A 14 -1.42 5.00 1.28
C LEU A 14 -0.43 5.76 0.38
N LEU A 15 -0.68 5.84 -0.93
CA LEU A 15 0.09 6.67 -1.86
C LEU A 15 -0.01 8.16 -1.50
N ALA A 16 -1.19 8.63 -1.10
CA ALA A 16 -1.39 10.01 -0.67
C ALA A 16 -0.59 10.34 0.59
N VAL A 17 -0.52 9.42 1.56
CA VAL A 17 0.30 9.58 2.77
C VAL A 17 1.80 9.70 2.42
N ILE A 18 2.31 8.82 1.54
CA ILE A 18 3.71 8.85 1.10
C ILE A 18 4.02 10.15 0.34
N ALA A 19 3.12 10.57 -0.56
CA ALA A 19 3.26 11.82 -1.30
C ALA A 19 3.26 13.03 -0.37
N PHE A 20 2.38 13.02 0.65
CA PHE A 20 2.30 14.07 1.65
C PHE A 20 3.58 14.16 2.49
N GLU A 21 4.14 13.04 2.92
CA GLU A 21 5.43 12.98 3.61
C GLU A 21 6.57 13.56 2.73
N THR A 22 6.61 13.14 1.46
CA THR A 22 7.66 13.54 0.51
C THR A 22 7.63 15.04 0.22
N VAL A 23 6.45 15.63 0.09
CA VAL A 23 6.29 17.06 -0.27
C VAL A 23 6.29 17.97 0.96
N SER A 24 5.90 17.46 2.14
CA SER A 24 5.74 18.29 3.33
C SER A 24 7.07 18.86 3.86
N GLY A 25 8.23 18.25 3.59
CA GLY A 25 9.57 18.74 4.01
C GLY A 25 9.79 18.94 5.52
N ALA A 26 8.73 18.84 6.33
CA ALA A 26 8.61 19.25 7.72
C ALA A 26 7.62 18.35 8.48
N THR A 27 7.30 17.17 7.94
CA THR A 27 6.58 16.14 8.69
C THR A 27 7.47 15.65 9.81
N ASN A 28 7.05 15.95 11.04
CA ASN A 28 7.63 15.52 12.32
C ASN A 28 8.19 14.09 12.25
N GLU A 29 9.30 13.79 12.92
CA GLU A 29 10.03 12.50 12.82
C GLU A 29 9.11 11.27 12.98
N LEU A 30 8.08 11.40 13.83
CA LEU A 30 7.03 10.39 14.01
C LEU A 30 6.22 10.07 12.74
N PHE A 31 5.93 11.06 11.90
CA PHE A 31 5.20 10.86 10.65
C PHE A 31 6.07 10.18 9.60
N ARG A 32 7.38 10.48 9.57
CA ARG A 32 8.35 9.77 8.73
C ARG A 32 8.53 8.32 9.15
N ASP A 33 8.57 8.04 10.46
CA ASP A 33 8.71 6.67 10.96
C ASP A 33 7.45 5.84 10.71
N ILE A 34 6.25 6.42 10.92
CA ILE A 34 4.99 5.72 10.68
C ILE A 34 4.72 5.58 9.17
N GLY A 35 4.90 6.66 8.39
CA GLY A 35 4.73 6.67 6.94
C GLY A 35 5.73 5.75 6.23
N GLY A 36 7.01 5.82 6.62
CA GLY A 36 8.07 4.93 6.16
C GLY A 36 7.84 3.46 6.53
N GLY A 37 7.41 3.18 7.77
CA GLY A 37 7.11 1.82 8.22
C GLY A 37 5.93 1.20 7.48
N VAL A 38 4.85 1.96 7.29
CA VAL A 38 3.66 1.51 6.57
C VAL A 38 3.95 1.33 5.08
N SER A 39 4.73 2.22 4.47
CA SER A 39 5.13 2.10 3.06
C SER A 39 6.05 0.90 2.81
N MET A 40 6.99 0.60 3.71
CA MET A 40 7.76 -0.66 3.64
C MET A 40 6.87 -1.88 3.73
N LEU A 41 5.90 -1.91 4.66
CA LEU A 41 4.95 -3.02 4.78
C LEU A 41 4.18 -3.25 3.47
N ILE A 42 3.74 -2.19 2.79
CA ILE A 42 3.04 -2.31 1.51
C ILE A 42 3.98 -2.82 0.42
N ILE A 43 5.18 -2.25 0.29
CA ILE A 43 6.15 -2.66 -0.73
C ILE A 43 6.50 -4.14 -0.56
N TYR A 44 6.58 -4.63 0.67
CA TYR A 44 6.86 -6.04 0.93
C TYR A 44 5.62 -6.93 0.85
N ILE A 45 4.44 -6.52 1.29
CA ILE A 45 3.26 -7.40 1.36
C ILE A 45 2.49 -7.44 0.03
N LEU A 46 2.38 -6.30 -0.65
CA LEU A 46 1.62 -6.17 -1.91
C LEU A 46 2.09 -7.15 -3.01
N PRO A 47 3.40 -7.32 -3.30
CA PRO A 47 3.82 -8.26 -4.34
C PRO A 47 3.48 -9.71 -3.99
N PHE A 48 3.56 -10.11 -2.71
CA PHE A 48 3.18 -11.46 -2.30
C PHE A 48 1.67 -11.67 -2.38
N TYR A 49 0.88 -10.66 -2.03
CA TYR A 49 -0.58 -10.70 -2.17
C TYR A 49 -1.00 -10.87 -3.65
N LEU A 50 -0.38 -10.11 -4.55
CA LEU A 50 -0.62 -10.22 -5.99
C LEU A 50 -0.16 -11.59 -6.53
N LEU A 51 1.00 -12.09 -6.09
CA LEU A 51 1.48 -13.43 -6.44
C LEU A 51 0.51 -14.52 -6.00
N LEU A 52 0.01 -14.44 -4.76
CA LEU A 52 -0.99 -15.39 -4.25
C LEU A 52 -2.28 -15.35 -5.05
N GLN A 53 -2.77 -14.16 -5.42
CA GLN A 53 -3.94 -14.05 -6.27
C GLN A 53 -3.73 -14.73 -7.62
N ILE A 54 -2.58 -14.49 -8.27
CA ILE A 54 -2.24 -15.14 -9.55
C ILE A 54 -2.19 -16.66 -9.41
N VAL A 55 -1.59 -17.18 -8.34
CA VAL A 55 -1.51 -18.62 -8.07
C VAL A 55 -2.91 -19.22 -7.85
N PHE A 56 -3.79 -18.54 -7.10
CA PHE A 56 -5.16 -19.00 -6.89
C PHE A 56 -6.01 -18.95 -8.16
N GLU A 57 -5.88 -17.90 -8.97
CA GLU A 57 -6.55 -17.79 -10.28
C GLU A 57 -6.07 -18.89 -11.25
N TRP A 58 -4.77 -19.16 -11.28
CA TRP A 58 -4.22 -20.22 -12.12
C TRP A 58 -4.65 -21.61 -11.66
N SER A 59 -4.76 -21.84 -10.35
CA SER A 59 -5.21 -23.12 -9.79
C SER A 59 -6.72 -23.39 -9.97
N SER A 60 -7.53 -22.39 -10.30
CA SER A 60 -8.98 -22.54 -10.45
C SER A 60 -9.46 -22.66 -11.91
N ASN A 61 -8.52 -22.73 -12.86
CA ASN A 61 -8.74 -22.95 -14.30
C ASN A 61 -8.24 -24.34 -14.70
#